data_AF-A0A925CX39-F1
#
_entry.id   AF-A0A925CX39-F1
#
_cell.length_a   1.000
_cell.length_b   1.000
_cell.length_c   1.000
_cell.angle_alpha   90.00
_cell.angle_beta   90.00
_cell.angle_gamma   90.00
#
_symmetry.space_group_name_H-M   'P 1'
#
loop_
_entity.id
_entity.type
_entity.pdbx_description
1 polymer ?
#
loop_
_entity_poly.entity_id
_entity_poly.type
_entity_poly.pdbx_seq_one_letter_code
_entity_poly.pdbx_strand_id
1 'polypeptide(L)'
;MKKASIAFLFIICTLPSLAQEMFKTADSVRKYRNVPGLVYAVFTTDSVLEIAASGNKKLRVKDPVTLQHRFQIGGSTTIFTTYIAARMVKEGKLSWNSTIVKVFPELDGKIMKLYNKITLQQLLGGRAGLPAYEDFKEWRDIHSLPGSPTQQRVFFTTMMLKKKPALILDSSQAVHSVASVAIAAAMLEKVGKKSWEQLVEQYINKGLNIKAEFDFPALKDTSQPWGHWDNYYALTAHIDDYWARFFPPIAPAGNINISIGDYIVFLRDYMNSLREQKSVIGTGAAQKVMFDKPEYSIGWFNTKWRNNNIGFISGRGGLFSSYVEVIKEKNIGIIVLCNSGSVDGRSAASNLAKLLRHHYATQ
;
A
#
# COMPACT_ATOMS: atom_id res chain seq x y z
N MET A 1 13.39 61.81 -29.05
CA MET A 1 13.99 60.66 -28.33
C MET A 1 13.43 60.59 -26.93
N LYS A 2 12.42 59.73 -26.68
CA LYS A 2 11.94 59.40 -25.33
C LYS A 2 12.29 57.92 -25.09
N LYS A 3 13.22 57.65 -24.17
CA LYS A 3 13.55 56.27 -23.76
C LYS A 3 12.56 55.87 -22.67
N ALA A 4 11.72 54.88 -22.97
CA ALA A 4 10.90 54.21 -21.97
C ALA A 4 11.75 53.12 -21.29
N SER A 5 11.95 53.25 -19.99
CA SER A 5 12.56 52.21 -19.16
C SER A 5 11.51 51.18 -18.80
N ILE A 6 11.64 49.96 -19.32
CA ILE A 6 10.85 48.80 -18.90
C ILE A 6 11.56 48.20 -17.68
N ALA A 7 10.95 48.36 -16.50
CA ALA A 7 11.37 47.65 -15.30
C ALA A 7 10.87 46.19 -15.39
N PHE A 8 11.80 45.25 -15.56
CA PHE A 8 11.53 43.83 -15.38
C PHE A 8 11.35 43.55 -13.89
N LEU A 9 10.11 43.29 -13.47
CA LEU A 9 9.82 42.78 -12.14
C LEU A 9 10.31 41.32 -12.06
N PHE A 10 11.41 41.09 -11.35
CA PHE A 10 11.84 39.74 -10.98
C PHE A 10 10.82 39.15 -10.00
N ILE A 11 10.00 38.20 -10.46
CA ILE A 11 9.22 37.34 -9.56
C ILE A 11 10.22 36.38 -8.90
N ILE A 12 10.58 36.68 -7.66
CA ILE A 12 11.41 35.81 -6.82
C ILE A 12 10.56 34.59 -6.44
N CYS A 13 10.93 33.42 -6.97
CA CYS A 13 10.41 32.11 -6.59
C CYS A 13 10.51 31.89 -5.07
N THR A 14 9.37 31.86 -4.37
CA THR A 14 9.25 31.51 -2.95
C THR A 14 9.27 30.00 -2.67
N LEU A 15 9.36 29.16 -3.71
CA LEU A 15 9.34 27.70 -3.59
C LEU A 15 10.55 27.06 -2.86
N PRO A 16 11.80 27.58 -2.94
CA PRO A 16 12.94 26.93 -2.30
C PRO A 16 12.89 26.96 -0.77
N SER A 17 12.29 27.99 -0.15
CA SER A 17 12.27 28.11 1.31
C SER A 17 11.28 27.15 1.96
N LEU A 18 10.16 26.85 1.29
CA LEU A 18 9.10 25.98 1.80
C LEU A 18 9.54 24.52 1.85
N ALA A 19 10.16 24.01 0.78
CA ALA A 19 10.69 22.64 0.75
C ALA A 19 11.82 22.41 1.78
N GLN A 20 12.59 23.46 2.11
CA GLN A 20 13.67 23.35 3.09
C GLN A 20 13.18 23.19 4.53
N GLU A 21 11.95 23.65 4.84
CA GLU A 21 11.33 23.54 6.16
C GLU A 21 10.85 22.11 6.43
N MET A 22 10.18 21.50 5.45
CA MET A 22 9.64 20.15 5.61
C MET A 22 10.73 19.07 5.62
N PHE A 23 11.85 19.26 4.92
CA PHE A 23 13.02 18.38 5.07
C PHE A 23 13.56 18.36 6.50
N LYS A 24 13.73 19.54 7.12
CA LYS A 24 14.18 19.64 8.52
C LYS A 24 13.18 18.97 9.48
N THR A 25 11.88 19.15 9.21
CA THR A 25 10.82 18.48 9.97
C THR A 25 10.89 16.97 9.83
N ALA A 26 11.08 16.44 8.62
CA ALA A 26 11.22 15.02 8.36
C ALA A 26 12.45 14.41 9.07
N ASP A 27 13.61 15.07 9.00
CA ASP A 27 14.80 14.63 9.74
C ASP A 27 14.62 14.71 11.27
N SER A 28 13.87 15.71 11.76
CA SER A 28 13.56 15.84 13.19
C SER A 28 12.65 14.72 13.67
N VAL A 29 11.60 14.38 12.91
CA VAL A 29 10.73 13.22 13.19
C VAL A 29 11.55 11.94 13.17
N ARG A 30 12.43 11.76 12.18
CA ARG A 30 13.31 10.60 12.03
C ARG A 30 14.21 10.42 13.27
N LYS A 31 14.86 11.50 13.71
CA LYS A 31 15.73 11.52 14.91
C LYS A 31 14.95 11.27 16.18
N TYR A 32 13.84 11.97 16.38
CA TYR A 32 13.01 11.85 17.58
C TYR A 32 12.45 10.42 17.75
N ARG A 33 12.08 9.78 16.65
CA ARG A 33 11.59 8.39 16.63
C ARG A 33 12.70 7.35 16.56
N ASN A 34 13.97 7.75 16.59
CA ASN A 34 15.12 6.84 16.49
C ASN A 34 15.03 5.86 15.29
N VAL A 35 14.52 6.32 14.15
CA VAL A 35 14.43 5.48 12.94
C VAL A 35 15.64 5.70 12.01
N PRO A 36 16.16 4.65 11.35
CA PRO A 36 17.43 4.76 10.64
C PRO A 36 17.33 5.64 9.40
N GLY A 37 16.33 5.40 8.56
CA GLY A 37 16.11 6.05 7.27
C GLY A 37 14.64 6.23 6.96
N LEU A 38 14.32 7.36 6.34
CA LEU A 38 12.97 7.76 5.97
C LEU A 38 13.01 8.48 4.61
N VAL A 39 12.05 8.18 3.75
CA VAL A 39 11.86 8.85 2.46
C VAL A 39 10.40 9.30 2.37
N TYR A 40 10.14 10.49 1.85
CA TYR A 40 8.79 10.99 1.68
C TYR A 40 8.63 11.78 0.38
N ALA A 41 7.37 11.92 -0.04
CA ALA A 41 6.99 12.74 -1.18
C ALA A 41 5.61 13.36 -0.97
N VAL A 42 5.45 14.57 -1.50
CA VAL A 42 4.18 15.26 -1.69
C VAL A 42 4.08 15.63 -3.17
N PHE A 43 2.99 15.26 -3.81
CA PHE A 43 2.84 15.41 -5.25
C PHE A 43 1.39 15.63 -5.65
N THR A 44 1.21 16.16 -6.86
CA THR A 44 -0.07 16.22 -7.55
C THR A 44 -0.05 15.26 -8.74
N THR A 45 -1.13 15.19 -9.50
CA THR A 45 -1.14 14.49 -10.80
C THR A 45 -0.07 15.02 -11.75
N ASP A 46 0.25 16.31 -11.67
CA ASP A 46 1.01 17.01 -12.70
C ASP A 46 2.45 17.29 -12.29
N SER A 47 2.74 17.34 -10.98
CA SER A 47 4.05 17.74 -10.45
C SER A 47 4.39 17.04 -9.14
N VAL A 48 5.68 16.95 -8.81
CA VAL A 48 6.14 16.61 -7.47
C VAL A 48 6.38 17.93 -6.76
N LEU A 49 5.67 18.17 -5.65
CA LEU A 49 5.80 19.40 -4.86
C LEU A 49 7.04 19.33 -3.97
N GLU A 50 7.27 18.18 -3.35
CA GLU A 50 8.46 17.91 -2.55
C GLU A 50 8.75 16.40 -2.54
N ILE A 51 10.04 16.06 -2.53
CA ILE A 51 10.52 14.68 -2.37
C ILE A 51 11.90 14.70 -1.75
N ALA A 52 12.11 13.92 -0.68
CA ALA A 52 13.40 13.87 -0.02
C ALA A 52 13.65 12.54 0.72
N ALA A 53 14.93 12.28 0.98
CA ALA A 53 15.41 11.15 1.75
C ALA A 53 16.25 11.65 2.93
N SER A 54 16.06 11.06 4.11
CA SER A 54 16.79 11.39 5.34
C SER A 54 17.25 10.13 6.05
N GLY A 55 18.48 10.14 6.56
CA GLY A 55 19.07 9.04 7.32
C GLY A 55 19.75 7.98 6.47
N ASN A 56 19.83 6.76 6.99
CA ASN A 56 20.69 5.69 6.48
C ASN A 56 19.93 4.39 6.21
N LYS A 57 20.45 3.61 5.25
CA LYS A 57 19.95 2.27 4.89
C LYS A 57 20.06 1.27 6.02
N LYS A 58 21.04 1.46 6.91
CA LYS A 58 21.35 0.58 8.01
C LYS A 58 21.70 1.39 9.26
N LEU A 59 21.15 0.98 10.40
CA LEU A 59 21.40 1.62 11.69
C LEU A 59 22.90 1.63 12.02
N ARG A 60 23.38 2.76 12.55
CA ARG A 60 24.79 2.99 12.96
C ARG A 60 25.84 2.85 11.84
N VAL A 61 25.42 2.82 10.58
CA VAL A 61 26.31 2.86 9.42
C VAL A 61 26.04 4.15 8.64
N LYS A 62 27.09 4.90 8.30
CA LYS A 62 26.99 6.11 7.47
C LYS A 62 26.82 5.72 6.01
N ASP A 63 25.65 5.23 5.67
CA ASP A 63 25.28 4.74 4.34
C ASP A 63 23.88 5.26 3.99
N PRO A 64 23.77 6.40 3.30
CA PRO A 64 22.53 7.15 3.20
C PRO A 64 21.45 6.41 2.39
N VAL A 65 20.19 6.57 2.80
CA VAL A 65 19.05 6.24 1.93
C VAL A 65 18.96 7.24 0.77
N THR A 66 18.38 6.81 -0.34
CA THR A 66 18.20 7.62 -1.55
C THR A 66 16.82 7.37 -2.13
N LEU A 67 16.39 8.19 -3.09
CA LEU A 67 15.07 8.09 -3.72
C LEU A 67 14.91 6.84 -4.62
N GLN A 68 16.02 6.23 -5.03
CA GLN A 68 16.04 5.02 -5.88
C GLN A 68 15.91 3.73 -5.06
N HIS A 69 16.20 3.80 -3.76
CA HIS A 69 16.09 2.66 -2.87
C HIS A 69 14.63 2.25 -2.69
N ARG A 70 14.42 0.94 -2.56
CA ARG A 70 13.08 0.36 -2.36
C ARG A 70 12.84 0.09 -0.88
N PHE A 71 11.57 0.19 -0.50
CA PHE A 71 11.11 -0.12 0.84
C PHE A 71 9.96 -1.11 0.73
N GLN A 72 9.93 -2.12 1.60
CA GLN A 72 8.76 -2.98 1.70
C GLN A 72 7.60 -2.15 2.26
N ILE A 73 6.44 -2.20 1.62
CA ILE A 73 5.30 -1.35 1.96
C ILE A 73 4.24 -2.05 2.80
N GLY A 74 4.49 -3.29 3.23
CA GLY A 74 3.58 -4.05 4.11
C GLY A 74 2.14 -4.03 3.63
N GLY A 75 1.19 -3.88 4.57
CA GLY A 75 -0.25 -3.78 4.32
C GLY A 75 -0.69 -2.85 3.18
N SER A 76 0.09 -1.83 2.83
CA SER A 76 -0.21 -1.00 1.66
C SER A 76 -0.16 -1.78 0.34
N THR A 77 0.42 -2.98 0.31
CA THR A 77 0.33 -3.94 -0.81
C THR A 77 -1.12 -4.28 -1.18
N THR A 78 -2.05 -4.23 -0.22
CA THR A 78 -3.49 -4.48 -0.47
C THR A 78 -4.04 -3.61 -1.60
N ILE A 79 -3.62 -2.34 -1.71
CA ILE A 79 -4.12 -1.45 -2.76
C ILE A 79 -3.62 -1.87 -4.16
N PHE A 80 -2.50 -2.58 -4.27
CA PHE A 80 -2.02 -3.16 -5.54
C PHE A 80 -2.90 -4.34 -5.95
N THR A 81 -3.27 -5.21 -5.00
CA THR A 81 -4.22 -6.30 -5.25
C THR A 81 -5.60 -5.76 -5.65
N THR A 82 -6.06 -4.71 -4.98
CA THR A 82 -7.28 -3.99 -5.37
C THR A 82 -7.17 -3.36 -6.76
N TYR A 83 -6.02 -2.76 -7.10
CA TYR A 83 -5.80 -2.17 -8.42
C TYR A 83 -5.94 -3.24 -9.52
N ILE A 84 -5.33 -4.41 -9.34
CA ILE A 84 -5.46 -5.55 -10.25
C ILE A 84 -6.93 -5.98 -10.36
N ALA A 85 -7.64 -6.09 -9.23
CA ALA A 85 -9.07 -6.42 -9.23
C ALA A 85 -9.88 -5.41 -10.05
N ALA A 86 -9.65 -4.10 -9.86
CA ALA A 86 -10.34 -3.05 -10.61
C ALA A 86 -10.05 -3.12 -12.12
N ARG A 87 -8.79 -3.38 -12.52
CA ARG A 87 -8.41 -3.60 -13.92
C ARG A 87 -9.12 -4.82 -14.52
N MET A 88 -9.16 -5.94 -13.79
CA MET A 88 -9.85 -7.15 -14.26
C MET A 88 -11.37 -6.98 -14.33
N VAL A 89 -11.96 -6.18 -13.44
CA VAL A 89 -13.38 -5.81 -13.52
C VAL A 89 -13.66 -4.92 -14.73
N LYS A 90 -12.81 -3.92 -14.98
CA LYS A 90 -12.89 -3.07 -16.17
C LYS A 90 -12.79 -3.88 -17.47
N GLU A 91 -11.96 -4.92 -17.49
CA GLU A 91 -11.81 -5.85 -18.61
C GLU A 91 -12.93 -6.90 -18.73
N GLY A 92 -13.94 -6.86 -17.85
CA GLY A 92 -15.07 -7.80 -17.87
C GLY A 92 -14.72 -9.24 -17.44
N LYS A 93 -13.50 -9.49 -16.94
CA LYS A 93 -13.07 -10.81 -16.48
C LYS A 93 -13.74 -11.21 -15.17
N LEU A 94 -14.00 -10.24 -14.32
CA LEU A 94 -14.70 -10.38 -13.05
C LEU A 94 -15.71 -9.25 -12.89
N SER A 95 -16.59 -9.39 -11.91
CA SER A 95 -17.40 -8.28 -11.40
C SER A 95 -17.17 -8.14 -9.91
N TRP A 96 -17.41 -6.94 -9.38
CA TRP A 96 -17.36 -6.70 -7.92
C TRP A 96 -18.30 -7.64 -7.13
N ASN A 97 -19.40 -8.09 -7.76
CA ASN A 97 -20.37 -9.03 -7.20
C ASN A 97 -20.06 -10.50 -7.51
N SER A 98 -18.92 -10.80 -8.13
CA SER A 98 -18.51 -12.20 -8.36
C SER A 98 -18.31 -12.87 -7.02
N THR A 99 -18.99 -14.00 -6.80
CA THR A 99 -18.94 -14.74 -5.55
C THR A 99 -17.82 -15.78 -5.57
N ILE A 100 -17.38 -16.19 -4.37
CA ILE A 100 -16.35 -17.22 -4.22
C ILE A 100 -16.73 -18.50 -4.97
N VAL A 101 -17.95 -19.02 -4.79
CA VAL A 101 -18.40 -20.28 -5.43
C VAL A 101 -18.60 -20.15 -6.94
N LYS A 102 -18.84 -18.94 -7.46
CA LYS A 102 -18.86 -18.74 -8.93
C LYS A 102 -17.46 -18.88 -9.53
N VAL A 103 -16.43 -18.45 -8.79
CA VAL A 103 -15.03 -18.53 -9.23
C VAL A 103 -14.43 -19.92 -8.92
N PHE A 104 -14.83 -20.51 -7.80
CA PHE A 104 -14.40 -21.83 -7.33
C PHE A 104 -15.62 -22.74 -7.11
N PRO A 105 -16.27 -23.22 -8.19
CA PRO A 105 -17.42 -24.12 -8.07
C PRO A 105 -17.10 -25.40 -7.30
N GLU A 106 -15.83 -25.84 -7.32
CA GLU A 106 -15.35 -27.00 -6.57
C GLU A 106 -15.42 -26.85 -5.04
N LEU A 107 -15.63 -25.63 -4.51
CA LEU A 107 -15.78 -25.34 -3.09
C LEU A 107 -17.24 -25.35 -2.61
N ASP A 108 -18.22 -25.40 -3.52
CA ASP A 108 -19.63 -25.48 -3.12
C ASP A 108 -19.90 -26.77 -2.33
N GLY A 109 -20.62 -26.63 -1.22
CA GLY A 109 -20.82 -27.70 -0.24
C GLY A 109 -19.60 -28.10 0.61
N LYS A 110 -18.40 -27.52 0.37
CA LYS A 110 -17.16 -27.85 1.13
C LYS A 110 -16.69 -26.75 2.08
N ILE A 111 -17.30 -25.57 2.01
CA ILE A 111 -17.05 -24.41 2.86
C ILE A 111 -18.29 -24.07 3.68
N MET A 112 -18.18 -23.18 4.66
CA MET A 112 -19.37 -22.74 5.38
C MET A 112 -20.35 -22.03 4.44
N LYS A 113 -21.63 -22.43 4.47
CA LYS A 113 -22.71 -21.95 3.59
C LYS A 113 -22.79 -20.43 3.46
N LEU A 114 -22.44 -19.71 4.53
CA LEU A 114 -22.42 -18.26 4.58
C LEU A 114 -21.39 -17.61 3.63
N TYR A 115 -20.29 -18.29 3.31
CA TYR A 115 -19.24 -17.77 2.41
C TYR A 115 -19.64 -17.92 0.95
N ASN A 116 -20.64 -18.75 0.61
CA ASN A 116 -21.09 -18.96 -0.76
C ASN A 116 -21.54 -17.65 -1.44
N LYS A 117 -22.05 -16.71 -0.65
CA LYS A 117 -22.56 -15.42 -1.16
C LYS A 117 -21.53 -14.28 -1.04
N ILE A 118 -20.37 -14.53 -0.45
CA ILE A 118 -19.35 -13.50 -0.28
C ILE A 118 -18.74 -13.15 -1.62
N THR A 119 -18.74 -11.85 -1.89
CA THR A 119 -18.32 -11.25 -3.15
C THR A 119 -16.88 -10.74 -3.09
N LEU A 120 -16.28 -10.52 -4.26
CA LEU A 120 -14.98 -9.85 -4.38
C LEU A 120 -14.95 -8.49 -3.66
N GLN A 121 -16.02 -7.69 -3.79
CA GLN A 121 -16.14 -6.41 -3.10
C GLN A 121 -16.17 -6.58 -1.58
N GLN A 122 -16.88 -7.58 -1.05
CA GLN A 122 -16.92 -7.83 0.40
C GLN A 122 -15.59 -8.32 0.94
N LEU A 123 -14.84 -9.13 0.19
CA LEU A 123 -13.49 -9.57 0.59
C LEU A 123 -12.55 -8.39 0.71
N LEU A 124 -12.37 -7.61 -0.37
CA LEU A 124 -11.45 -6.48 -0.36
C LEU A 124 -11.93 -5.33 0.52
N GLY A 125 -13.24 -5.25 0.78
CA GLY A 125 -13.84 -4.26 1.67
C GLY A 125 -14.03 -4.70 3.11
N GLY A 126 -13.42 -5.81 3.53
CA GLY A 126 -13.40 -6.20 4.94
C GLY A 126 -14.77 -6.58 5.52
N ARG A 127 -15.72 -6.97 4.68
CA ARG A 127 -17.11 -7.32 5.01
C ARG A 127 -17.41 -8.79 4.72
N ALA A 128 -16.37 -9.61 4.76
CA ALA A 128 -16.43 -11.06 4.52
C ALA A 128 -16.48 -11.88 5.81
N GLY A 129 -16.43 -11.24 6.99
CA GLY A 129 -16.43 -11.88 8.31
C GLY A 129 -15.24 -12.80 8.58
N LEU A 130 -14.19 -12.71 7.78
CA LEU A 130 -12.94 -13.41 7.98
C LEU A 130 -12.14 -12.74 9.11
N PRO A 131 -11.38 -13.50 9.91
CA PRO A 131 -10.48 -12.92 10.91
C PRO A 131 -9.43 -12.03 10.22
N ALA A 132 -8.86 -11.08 10.97
CA ALA A 132 -7.84 -10.17 10.46
C ALA A 132 -6.63 -10.92 9.89
N TYR A 133 -6.17 -11.97 10.59
CA TYR A 133 -5.02 -12.81 10.20
C TYR A 133 -3.70 -12.01 10.11
N GLU A 134 -3.43 -11.20 11.14
CA GLU A 134 -2.34 -10.20 11.17
C GLU A 134 -1.23 -10.55 12.18
N ASP A 135 -1.37 -11.64 12.95
CA ASP A 135 -0.35 -12.08 13.90
C ASP A 135 0.58 -13.12 13.27
N PHE A 136 1.89 -12.92 13.43
CA PHE A 136 2.93 -13.88 13.01
C PHE A 136 2.71 -15.29 13.57
N LYS A 137 2.08 -15.43 14.75
CA LYS A 137 1.69 -16.74 15.31
C LYS A 137 0.68 -17.46 14.43
N GLU A 138 -0.29 -16.73 13.86
CA GLU A 138 -1.29 -17.30 12.95
C GLU A 138 -0.67 -17.78 11.64
N TRP A 139 0.44 -17.17 11.24
CA TRP A 139 1.13 -17.48 9.97
C TRP A 139 1.99 -18.74 10.05
N ARG A 140 2.19 -19.31 11.25
CA ARG A 140 2.91 -20.57 11.44
C ARG A 140 2.26 -21.72 10.67
N ASP A 141 0.94 -21.75 10.60
CA ASP A 141 0.24 -22.86 9.93
C ASP A 141 0.40 -22.84 8.39
N ILE A 142 0.94 -21.74 7.85
CA ILE A 142 0.98 -21.52 6.40
C ILE A 142 2.39 -21.38 5.82
N HIS A 143 3.44 -21.37 6.67
CA HIS A 143 4.81 -21.10 6.24
C HIS A 143 5.40 -22.21 5.35
N SER A 144 4.82 -23.41 5.38
CA SER A 144 5.34 -24.62 4.73
C SER A 144 4.28 -25.34 3.90
N LEU A 145 3.25 -24.63 3.44
CA LEU A 145 2.24 -25.24 2.56
C LEU A 145 2.88 -25.74 1.26
N PRO A 146 2.54 -26.94 0.79
CA PRO A 146 3.13 -27.52 -0.40
C PRO A 146 2.61 -26.87 -1.69
N GLY A 147 3.40 -27.00 -2.76
CA GLY A 147 3.03 -26.56 -4.11
C GLY A 147 3.45 -25.13 -4.44
N SER A 148 3.06 -24.68 -5.63
CA SER A 148 3.27 -23.31 -6.12
C SER A 148 2.54 -22.26 -5.26
N PRO A 149 2.95 -20.98 -5.28
CA PRO A 149 2.26 -19.90 -4.57
C PRO A 149 0.74 -19.87 -4.78
N THR A 150 0.27 -20.11 -6.00
CA THR A 150 -1.17 -20.19 -6.32
C THR A 150 -1.85 -21.41 -5.68
N GLN A 151 -1.21 -22.58 -5.68
CA GLN A 151 -1.75 -23.76 -4.99
C GLN A 151 -1.83 -23.55 -3.48
N GLN A 152 -0.80 -22.94 -2.89
CA GLN A 152 -0.80 -22.59 -1.46
C GLN A 152 -1.91 -21.58 -1.12
N ARG A 153 -2.16 -20.59 -1.98
CA ARG A 153 -3.29 -19.64 -1.83
C ARG A 153 -4.66 -20.31 -1.91
N VAL A 154 -4.85 -21.29 -2.80
CA VAL A 154 -6.09 -22.07 -2.87
C VAL A 154 -6.28 -22.95 -1.63
N PHE A 155 -5.21 -23.58 -1.13
CA PHE A 155 -5.24 -24.33 0.13
C PHE A 155 -5.63 -23.43 1.30
N PHE A 156 -4.96 -22.29 1.43
CA PHE A 156 -5.25 -21.28 2.46
C PHE A 156 -6.70 -20.79 2.38
N THR A 157 -7.18 -20.50 1.16
CA THR A 157 -8.58 -20.11 0.93
C THR A 157 -9.54 -21.16 1.46
N THR A 158 -9.32 -22.43 1.12
CA THR A 158 -10.17 -23.54 1.58
C THR A 158 -10.12 -23.68 3.10
N MET A 159 -8.95 -23.54 3.71
CA MET A 159 -8.76 -23.60 5.15
C MET A 159 -9.54 -22.48 5.87
N MET A 160 -9.45 -21.23 5.38
CA MET A 160 -10.12 -20.09 5.99
C MET A 160 -11.63 -20.13 5.83
N LEU A 161 -12.15 -20.56 4.68
CA LEU A 161 -13.59 -20.63 4.42
C LEU A 161 -14.30 -21.81 5.13
N LYS A 162 -13.53 -22.71 5.76
CA LYS A 162 -14.08 -23.74 6.67
C LYS A 162 -14.21 -23.25 8.11
N LYS A 163 -13.55 -22.14 8.49
CA LYS A 163 -13.61 -21.58 9.84
C LYS A 163 -14.88 -20.76 10.03
N LYS A 164 -15.46 -20.81 11.24
CA LYS A 164 -16.54 -19.91 11.66
C LYS A 164 -16.13 -18.46 11.43
N PRO A 165 -16.99 -17.60 10.87
CA PRO A 165 -16.70 -16.18 10.76
C PRO A 165 -16.36 -15.59 12.12
N ALA A 166 -15.38 -14.68 12.13
CA ALA A 166 -14.97 -13.95 13.31
C ALA A 166 -15.97 -12.86 13.70
N LEU A 167 -16.77 -12.38 12.75
CA LEU A 167 -17.75 -11.32 12.93
C LEU A 167 -19.05 -11.64 12.17
N ILE A 168 -20.12 -10.94 12.54
CA ILE A 168 -21.37 -10.98 11.80
C ILE A 168 -21.10 -10.52 10.37
N LEU A 169 -21.60 -11.30 9.42
CA LEU A 169 -21.53 -10.95 8.00
C LEU A 169 -22.60 -9.90 7.71
N ASP A 170 -22.26 -8.65 7.95
CA ASP A 170 -23.08 -7.52 7.52
C ASP A 170 -22.26 -6.52 6.69
N SER A 171 -22.97 -5.67 5.97
CA SER A 171 -22.34 -4.64 5.14
C SER A 171 -21.95 -3.38 5.92
N SER A 172 -22.25 -3.30 7.22
CA SER A 172 -22.06 -2.10 8.04
C SER A 172 -20.69 -2.04 8.71
N GLN A 173 -20.16 -3.16 9.22
CA GLN A 173 -18.86 -3.18 9.88
C GLN A 173 -17.77 -3.71 8.95
N ALA A 174 -16.66 -2.98 8.86
CA ALA A 174 -15.53 -3.35 8.03
C ALA A 174 -14.31 -3.65 8.90
N VAL A 175 -13.65 -4.77 8.63
CA VAL A 175 -12.39 -5.16 9.25
C VAL A 175 -11.38 -5.48 8.17
N HIS A 176 -10.25 -4.76 8.18
CA HIS A 176 -9.12 -5.11 7.34
C HIS A 176 -8.66 -6.54 7.69
N SER A 177 -8.47 -7.38 6.66
CA SER A 177 -8.16 -8.79 6.84
C SER A 177 -7.21 -9.26 5.75
N VAL A 178 -6.00 -9.64 6.17
CA VAL A 178 -4.97 -10.29 5.35
C VAL A 178 -5.54 -11.54 4.68
N ALA A 179 -6.34 -12.33 5.42
CA ALA A 179 -7.01 -13.50 4.88
C ALA A 179 -7.98 -13.14 3.74
N SER A 180 -8.76 -12.07 3.91
CA SER A 180 -9.71 -11.63 2.87
C SER A 180 -9.01 -11.18 1.60
N VAL A 181 -7.88 -10.47 1.71
CA VAL A 181 -7.07 -10.04 0.56
C VAL A 181 -6.43 -11.23 -0.16
N ALA A 182 -5.94 -12.22 0.59
CA ALA A 182 -5.39 -13.46 0.03
C ALA A 182 -6.45 -14.26 -0.76
N ILE A 183 -7.67 -14.37 -0.25
CA ILE A 183 -8.78 -15.05 -0.94
C ILE A 183 -9.21 -14.27 -2.18
N ALA A 184 -9.29 -12.94 -2.09
CA ALA A 184 -9.54 -12.10 -3.26
C ALA A 184 -8.48 -12.33 -4.33
N ALA A 185 -7.20 -12.36 -3.96
CA ALA A 185 -6.11 -12.66 -4.89
C ALA A 185 -6.24 -14.05 -5.52
N ALA A 186 -6.61 -15.10 -4.75
CA ALA A 186 -6.88 -16.42 -5.31
C ALA A 186 -7.98 -16.37 -6.39
N MET A 187 -9.04 -15.58 -6.20
CA MET A 187 -10.06 -15.37 -7.23
C MET A 187 -9.48 -14.72 -8.49
N LEU A 188 -8.61 -13.72 -8.33
CA LEU A 188 -7.93 -13.06 -9.45
C LEU A 188 -7.02 -14.05 -10.20
N GLU A 189 -6.30 -14.92 -9.48
CA GLU A 189 -5.44 -15.94 -10.07
C GLU A 189 -6.23 -16.98 -10.88
N LYS A 190 -7.33 -17.48 -10.31
CA LYS A 190 -8.21 -18.47 -10.95
C LYS A 190 -8.76 -17.96 -12.28
N VAL A 191 -9.25 -16.71 -12.31
CA VAL A 191 -9.79 -16.10 -13.52
C VAL A 191 -8.70 -15.64 -14.48
N GLY A 192 -7.62 -15.07 -13.94
CA GLY A 192 -6.50 -14.53 -14.71
C GLY A 192 -5.57 -15.61 -15.29
N LYS A 193 -5.68 -16.86 -14.81
CA LYS A 193 -4.80 -18.00 -15.15
C LYS A 193 -3.32 -17.66 -14.99
N LYS A 194 -3.00 -16.88 -13.97
CA LYS A 194 -1.66 -16.37 -13.65
C LYS A 194 -1.52 -16.28 -12.14
N SER A 195 -0.31 -16.41 -11.63
CA SER A 195 -0.08 -16.15 -10.20
C SER A 195 -0.29 -14.67 -9.88
N TRP A 196 -0.55 -14.33 -8.62
CA TRP A 196 -0.67 -12.93 -8.20
C TRP A 196 0.57 -12.12 -8.55
N GLU A 197 1.76 -12.71 -8.41
CA GLU A 197 3.04 -12.09 -8.78
C GLU A 197 3.10 -11.78 -10.28
N GLN A 198 2.60 -12.70 -11.12
CA GLN A 198 2.48 -12.48 -12.57
C GLN A 198 1.40 -11.45 -12.93
N LEU A 199 0.35 -11.31 -12.11
CA LEU A 199 -0.66 -10.26 -12.26
C LEU A 199 -0.10 -8.88 -11.87
N VAL A 200 0.73 -8.79 -10.83
CA VAL A 200 1.50 -7.57 -10.51
C VAL A 200 2.39 -7.20 -11.70
N GLU A 201 3.14 -8.16 -12.23
CA GLU A 201 3.98 -7.90 -13.41
C GLU A 201 3.17 -7.39 -14.62
N GLN A 202 2.02 -8.01 -14.89
CA GLN A 202 1.18 -7.62 -16.03
C GLN A 202 0.51 -6.26 -15.85
N TYR A 203 -0.20 -6.05 -14.75
CA TYR A 203 -1.11 -4.90 -14.59
C TYR A 203 -0.43 -3.70 -13.93
N ILE A 204 0.63 -3.93 -13.17
CA ILE A 204 1.35 -2.89 -12.43
C ILE A 204 2.65 -2.56 -13.15
N ASN A 205 3.62 -3.47 -13.17
CA ASN A 205 4.95 -3.17 -13.69
C ASN A 205 4.91 -2.81 -15.18
N LYS A 206 4.33 -3.68 -16.02
CA LYS A 206 4.14 -3.41 -17.46
C LYS A 206 3.04 -2.40 -17.72
N GLY A 207 1.96 -2.43 -16.94
CA GLY A 207 0.80 -1.56 -17.13
C GLY A 207 1.09 -0.09 -16.86
N LEU A 208 1.96 0.21 -15.90
CA LEU A 208 2.31 1.58 -15.47
C LEU A 208 3.76 1.95 -15.77
N ASN A 209 4.55 1.03 -16.33
CA ASN A 209 5.99 1.18 -16.55
C ASN A 209 6.75 1.52 -15.25
N ILE A 210 6.53 0.73 -14.21
CA ILE A 210 7.17 0.87 -12.90
C ILE A 210 7.85 -0.43 -12.46
N LYS A 211 8.65 -0.38 -11.39
CA LYS A 211 9.33 -1.56 -10.84
C LYS A 211 8.93 -1.85 -9.39
N ALA A 212 7.84 -2.60 -9.21
CA ALA A 212 7.51 -3.26 -7.96
C ALA A 212 8.18 -4.66 -7.89
N GLU A 213 8.76 -4.98 -6.75
CA GLU A 213 9.33 -6.30 -6.44
C GLU A 213 8.70 -6.89 -5.17
N PHE A 214 9.12 -8.10 -4.81
CA PHE A 214 8.62 -8.82 -3.65
C PHE A 214 9.68 -9.01 -2.56
N ASP A 215 9.22 -9.20 -1.32
CA ASP A 215 10.02 -9.46 -0.13
C ASP A 215 10.79 -8.24 0.41
N PHE A 216 11.65 -8.45 1.40
CA PHE A 216 12.58 -7.43 1.85
C PHE A 216 13.58 -7.10 0.74
N PRO A 217 13.81 -5.81 0.43
CA PRO A 217 14.62 -5.41 -0.71
C PRO A 217 16.10 -5.82 -0.54
N ALA A 218 16.63 -5.77 0.68
CA ALA A 218 17.99 -6.17 1.00
C ALA A 218 18.26 -7.67 0.90
N LEU A 219 17.22 -8.51 0.86
CA LEU A 219 17.36 -9.97 0.74
C LEU A 219 17.94 -10.38 -0.62
N LYS A 220 17.61 -9.63 -1.69
CA LYS A 220 18.11 -9.87 -3.05
C LYS A 220 19.32 -9.02 -3.40
N ASP A 221 19.42 -7.82 -2.82
CA ASP A 221 20.43 -6.83 -3.15
C ASP A 221 20.82 -6.08 -1.87
N THR A 222 21.99 -6.40 -1.32
CA THR A 222 22.48 -5.86 -0.04
C THR A 222 22.75 -4.35 -0.08
N SER A 223 22.78 -3.74 -1.28
CA SER A 223 22.87 -2.29 -1.43
C SER A 223 21.55 -1.57 -1.09
N GLN A 224 20.43 -2.28 -1.03
CA GLN A 224 19.12 -1.75 -0.62
C GLN A 224 19.01 -1.52 0.90
N PRO A 225 18.03 -0.73 1.36
CA PRO A 225 17.78 -0.52 2.79
C PRO A 225 17.53 -1.84 3.52
N TRP A 226 18.21 -1.99 4.66
CA TRP A 226 17.97 -3.08 5.60
C TRP A 226 16.71 -2.77 6.40
N GLY A 227 15.96 -3.81 6.75
CA GLY A 227 14.82 -3.68 7.65
C GLY A 227 15.26 -3.59 9.10
N HIS A 228 14.45 -2.98 9.96
CA HIS A 228 14.76 -2.86 11.38
C HIS A 228 13.55 -3.18 12.25
N TRP A 229 13.79 -3.84 13.38
CA TRP A 229 12.79 -4.10 14.41
C TRP A 229 13.45 -4.07 15.79
N ASP A 230 12.64 -3.89 16.84
CA ASP A 230 13.10 -3.90 18.21
C ASP A 230 13.30 -5.34 18.68
N ASN A 231 14.55 -5.74 18.94
CA ASN A 231 14.76 -6.78 19.92
C ASN A 231 14.53 -6.13 21.30
N TYR A 232 14.11 -6.90 22.32
CA TYR A 232 13.67 -6.42 23.64
C TYR A 232 14.50 -5.30 24.33
N TYR A 233 15.71 -5.01 23.84
CA TYR A 233 16.65 -4.01 24.37
C TYR A 233 17.01 -2.89 23.39
N ALA A 234 16.91 -3.09 22.07
CA ALA A 234 17.31 -2.09 21.07
C ALA A 234 16.75 -2.37 19.67
N LEU A 235 16.65 -1.30 18.88
CA LEU A 235 16.45 -1.41 17.43
C LEU A 235 17.67 -2.09 16.77
N THR A 236 17.43 -3.15 16.00
CA THR A 236 18.48 -3.88 15.27
C THR A 236 18.20 -3.94 13.78
N ALA A 237 19.27 -4.08 12.98
CA ALA A 237 19.19 -4.23 11.53
C ALA A 237 19.09 -5.71 11.13
N HIS A 238 18.17 -6.02 10.24
CA HIS A 238 17.89 -7.37 9.76
C HIS A 238 17.84 -7.36 8.23
N ILE A 239 18.62 -8.26 7.62
CA ILE A 239 18.54 -8.53 6.18
C ILE A 239 17.46 -9.57 5.89
N ASP A 240 17.35 -10.57 6.76
CA ASP A 240 16.33 -11.60 6.77
C ASP A 240 15.86 -11.78 8.20
N ASP A 241 14.54 -11.85 8.36
CA ASP A 241 13.87 -12.38 9.51
C ASP A 241 12.71 -13.20 8.96
N TYR A 242 12.93 -14.52 8.88
CA TYR A 242 12.04 -15.44 8.19
C TYR A 242 10.59 -15.31 8.64
N TRP A 243 10.37 -15.09 9.93
CA TRP A 243 9.03 -14.96 10.51
C TRP A 243 8.41 -13.59 10.31
N ALA A 244 9.22 -12.58 10.01
CA ALA A 244 8.76 -11.24 9.66
C ALA A 244 8.30 -11.13 8.19
N ARG A 245 8.51 -12.17 7.38
CA ARG A 245 8.16 -12.19 5.94
C ARG A 245 6.71 -12.55 5.70
N PHE A 246 6.17 -12.08 4.58
CA PHE A 246 4.86 -12.51 4.09
C PHE A 246 5.02 -13.80 3.27
N PHE A 247 4.52 -14.92 3.81
CA PHE A 247 4.53 -16.19 3.11
C PHE A 247 3.65 -16.18 1.85
N PRO A 248 3.91 -17.05 0.86
CA PRO A 248 3.20 -17.02 -0.42
C PRO A 248 1.66 -16.95 -0.33
N PRO A 249 0.97 -17.64 0.60
CA PRO A 249 -0.48 -17.54 0.75
C PRO A 249 -1.00 -16.12 1.00
N ILE A 250 -0.26 -15.34 1.77
CA ILE A 250 -0.68 -14.01 2.24
C ILE A 250 0.13 -12.88 1.59
N ALA A 251 1.06 -13.21 0.70
CA ALA A 251 1.86 -12.24 -0.03
C ALA A 251 1.04 -11.11 -0.69
N PRO A 252 -0.17 -11.35 -1.24
CA PRO A 252 -1.02 -10.30 -1.83
C PRO A 252 -1.48 -9.19 -0.87
N ALA A 253 -1.33 -9.38 0.44
CA ALA A 253 -1.70 -8.40 1.45
C ALA A 253 -0.50 -7.58 1.95
N GLY A 254 0.73 -7.96 1.63
CA GLY A 254 1.88 -7.38 2.34
C GLY A 254 3.24 -7.36 1.65
N ASN A 255 3.43 -8.11 0.58
CA ASN A 255 4.76 -8.50 0.15
C ASN A 255 5.41 -7.63 -0.93
N ILE A 256 4.89 -6.45 -1.25
CA ILE A 256 5.53 -5.56 -2.24
C ILE A 256 6.62 -4.72 -1.58
N ASN A 257 7.74 -4.54 -2.30
CA ASN A 257 8.66 -3.43 -2.13
C ASN A 257 8.75 -2.59 -3.42
N ILE A 258 8.90 -1.28 -3.26
CA ILE A 258 8.85 -0.32 -4.36
C ILE A 258 9.67 0.93 -4.03
N SER A 259 10.18 1.64 -5.06
CA SER A 259 10.83 2.93 -4.88
C SER A 259 9.77 4.03 -4.70
N ILE A 260 10.14 5.15 -4.09
CA ILE A 260 9.17 6.25 -3.92
C ILE A 260 8.75 6.84 -5.28
N GLY A 261 9.66 6.88 -6.27
CA GLY A 261 9.36 7.37 -7.61
C GLY A 261 8.33 6.53 -8.35
N ASP A 262 8.50 5.20 -8.32
CA ASP A 262 7.54 4.25 -8.88
C ASP A 262 6.19 4.30 -8.17
N TYR A 263 6.20 4.49 -6.84
CA TYR A 263 4.97 4.56 -6.06
C TYR A 263 4.17 5.85 -6.34
N ILE A 264 4.84 6.97 -6.62
CA ILE A 264 4.21 8.20 -7.12
C ILE A 264 3.47 7.92 -8.44
N VAL A 265 4.11 7.22 -9.40
CA VAL A 265 3.47 6.88 -10.69
C VAL A 265 2.21 6.04 -10.47
N PHE A 266 2.29 5.03 -9.61
CA PHE A 266 1.13 4.20 -9.25
C PHE A 266 -0.02 5.01 -8.64
N LEU A 267 0.25 5.94 -7.72
CA LEU A 267 -0.78 6.75 -7.09
C LEU A 267 -1.33 7.85 -8.00
N ARG A 268 -0.51 8.39 -8.91
CA ARG A 268 -1.00 9.33 -9.93
C ARG A 268 -2.06 8.69 -10.82
N ASP A 269 -1.97 7.39 -11.11
CA ASP A 269 -3.02 6.71 -11.87
C ASP A 269 -4.36 6.65 -11.10
N TYR A 270 -4.32 6.40 -9.78
CA TYR A 270 -5.48 6.54 -8.90
C TYR A 270 -6.02 7.98 -8.90
N MET A 271 -5.16 8.98 -8.77
CA MET A 271 -5.55 10.38 -8.70
C MET A 271 -6.16 10.87 -10.03
N ASN A 272 -5.60 10.47 -11.17
CA ASN A 272 -6.17 10.72 -12.50
C ASN A 272 -7.56 10.06 -12.62
N SER A 273 -7.73 8.83 -12.13
CA SER A 273 -9.02 8.16 -12.08
C SER A 273 -10.07 8.91 -11.23
N LEU A 274 -9.68 9.43 -10.05
CA LEU A 274 -10.55 10.23 -9.18
C LEU A 274 -11.00 11.55 -9.81
N ARG A 275 -10.16 12.12 -10.68
CA ARG A 275 -10.43 13.34 -11.44
C ARG A 275 -11.17 13.07 -12.76
N GLU A 276 -11.62 11.84 -12.98
CA GLU A 276 -12.26 11.40 -14.21
C GLU A 276 -11.40 11.64 -15.47
N GLN A 277 -10.08 11.64 -15.31
CA GLN A 277 -9.13 11.70 -16.40
C GLN A 277 -8.78 10.30 -16.91
N LYS A 278 -8.07 10.24 -18.05
CA LYS A 278 -7.58 8.97 -18.60
C LYS A 278 -6.61 8.33 -17.60
N SER A 279 -6.94 7.12 -17.18
CA SER A 279 -6.12 6.30 -16.28
C SER A 279 -6.16 4.83 -16.69
N VAL A 280 -5.09 4.11 -16.35
CA VAL A 280 -4.94 2.69 -16.62
C VAL A 280 -5.97 1.92 -15.78
N ILE A 281 -6.13 2.23 -14.48
CA ILE A 281 -7.15 1.60 -13.60
C ILE A 281 -8.58 1.78 -14.13
N GLY A 282 -8.83 2.88 -14.85
CA GLY A 282 -10.13 3.22 -15.42
C GLY A 282 -10.66 4.55 -14.90
N THR A 283 -11.22 5.35 -15.78
CA THR A 283 -11.87 6.62 -15.46
C THR A 283 -12.96 6.41 -14.41
N GLY A 284 -12.90 7.12 -13.29
CA GLY A 284 -13.85 7.01 -12.18
C GLY A 284 -13.72 5.74 -11.32
N ALA A 285 -12.94 4.74 -11.71
CA ALA A 285 -12.80 3.48 -10.96
C ALA A 285 -12.28 3.69 -9.53
N ALA A 286 -11.37 4.65 -9.33
CA ALA A 286 -10.83 5.00 -8.02
C ALA A 286 -11.89 5.55 -7.06
N GLN A 287 -12.94 6.21 -7.56
CA GLN A 287 -14.05 6.68 -6.71
C GLN A 287 -14.72 5.51 -6.00
N LYS A 288 -15.01 4.43 -6.75
CA LYS A 288 -15.57 3.21 -6.19
C LYS A 288 -14.59 2.52 -5.24
N VAL A 289 -13.34 2.41 -5.64
CA VAL A 289 -12.35 1.70 -4.83
C VAL A 289 -12.09 2.40 -3.49
N MET A 290 -11.97 3.72 -3.49
CA MET A 290 -11.53 4.48 -2.32
C MET A 290 -12.68 4.99 -1.44
N PHE A 291 -13.86 5.25 -2.02
CA PHE A 291 -14.92 6.03 -1.35
C PHE A 291 -16.35 5.47 -1.52
N ASP A 292 -16.54 4.21 -1.96
CA ASP A 292 -17.88 3.58 -2.09
C ASP A 292 -18.52 3.28 -0.73
N LYS A 293 -17.69 3.03 0.29
CA LYS A 293 -18.12 2.79 1.67
C LYS A 293 -17.30 3.62 2.65
N PRO A 294 -17.89 4.11 3.75
CA PRO A 294 -17.17 4.87 4.76
C PRO A 294 -16.15 3.99 5.51
N GLU A 295 -15.13 4.66 6.07
CA GLU A 295 -14.07 4.13 6.93
C GLU A 295 -13.11 3.16 6.23
N TYR A 296 -13.63 2.12 5.58
CA TYR A 296 -12.89 1.18 4.76
C TYR A 296 -13.74 0.76 3.56
N SER A 297 -13.26 1.11 2.35
CA SER A 297 -13.94 0.89 1.08
C SER A 297 -13.50 -0.42 0.43
N ILE A 298 -12.66 -0.42 -0.60
CA ILE A 298 -12.13 -1.63 -1.25
C ILE A 298 -10.61 -1.55 -1.16
N GLY A 299 -10.02 -2.15 -0.12
CA GLY A 299 -8.58 -2.08 0.15
C GLY A 299 -8.05 -0.74 0.64
N TRP A 300 -8.90 0.29 0.75
CA TRP A 300 -8.54 1.65 1.17
C TRP A 300 -9.32 2.06 2.39
N PHE A 301 -8.65 2.64 3.39
CA PHE A 301 -9.33 3.42 4.41
C PHE A 301 -9.74 4.77 3.85
N ASN A 302 -10.80 5.35 4.38
CA ASN A 302 -11.17 6.73 4.07
C ASN A 302 -11.72 7.48 5.28
N THR A 303 -11.53 8.78 5.27
CA THR A 303 -12.02 9.69 6.29
C THR A 303 -12.24 11.08 5.71
N LYS A 304 -12.82 11.97 6.51
CA LYS A 304 -12.86 13.41 6.23
C LYS A 304 -11.91 14.13 7.15
N TRP A 305 -11.12 15.03 6.58
CA TRP A 305 -10.31 15.98 7.34
C TRP A 305 -10.60 17.37 6.84
N ARG A 306 -11.19 18.20 7.71
CA ARG A 306 -11.88 19.43 7.31
C ARG A 306 -12.93 19.08 6.25
N ASN A 307 -12.97 19.81 5.13
CA ASN A 307 -13.89 19.58 4.03
C ASN A 307 -13.32 18.65 2.94
N ASN A 308 -12.20 17.97 3.19
CA ASN A 308 -11.54 17.10 2.20
C ASN A 308 -11.76 15.62 2.53
N ASN A 309 -12.09 14.82 1.52
CA ASN A 309 -12.10 13.38 1.55
C ASN A 309 -10.67 12.87 1.37
N ILE A 310 -10.24 12.01 2.30
CA ILE A 310 -8.91 11.40 2.30
C ILE A 310 -9.08 9.91 2.15
N GLY A 311 -8.44 9.32 1.15
CA GLY A 311 -8.22 7.88 1.08
C GLY A 311 -6.79 7.59 1.54
N PHE A 312 -6.60 6.68 2.48
CA PHE A 312 -5.28 6.37 3.04
C PHE A 312 -5.11 4.88 3.34
N ILE A 313 -3.86 4.47 3.49
CA ILE A 313 -3.50 3.16 4.05
C ILE A 313 -2.13 3.24 4.70
N SER A 314 -1.98 2.56 5.84
CA SER A 314 -0.69 2.34 6.49
C SER A 314 -0.24 0.91 6.27
N GLY A 315 1.04 0.72 6.00
CA GLY A 315 1.62 -0.59 5.84
C GLY A 315 2.58 -0.93 6.96
N ARG A 316 2.39 -2.11 7.55
CA ARG A 316 3.36 -2.77 8.43
C ARG A 316 3.98 -3.93 7.66
N GLY A 317 5.23 -3.78 7.23
CA GLY A 317 6.10 -4.89 6.88
C GLY A 317 6.85 -5.30 8.14
N GLY A 318 7.12 -6.58 8.38
CA GLY A 318 7.71 -7.01 9.66
C GLY A 318 8.96 -6.23 10.07
N LEU A 319 9.69 -5.64 9.11
CA LEU A 319 10.87 -4.79 9.34
C LEU A 319 10.79 -3.37 8.75
N PHE A 320 9.64 -2.98 8.16
CA PHE A 320 9.45 -1.72 7.44
C PHE A 320 8.09 -1.09 7.76
N SER A 321 7.97 0.22 7.63
CA SER A 321 6.70 0.93 7.77
C SER A 321 6.44 1.84 6.58
N SER A 322 5.18 1.94 6.17
CA SER A 322 4.74 2.85 5.13
C SER A 322 3.46 3.57 5.54
N TYR A 323 3.26 4.75 4.97
CA TYR A 323 1.99 5.47 5.01
C TYR A 323 1.78 6.13 3.65
N VAL A 324 0.56 6.06 3.14
CA VAL A 324 0.15 6.77 1.93
C VAL A 324 -1.23 7.36 2.14
N GLU A 325 -1.44 8.55 1.59
CA GLU A 325 -2.77 9.15 1.48
C GLU A 325 -2.94 9.94 0.18
N VAL A 326 -4.20 10.07 -0.23
CA VAL A 326 -4.66 10.93 -1.32
C VAL A 326 -5.77 11.82 -0.78
N ILE A 327 -5.58 13.13 -0.91
CA ILE A 327 -6.53 14.17 -0.53
C ILE A 327 -7.27 14.58 -1.81
N LYS A 328 -8.48 14.04 -1.98
CA LYS A 328 -9.20 14.06 -3.27
C LYS A 328 -9.40 15.49 -3.80
N GLU A 329 -9.99 16.37 -3.00
CA GLU A 329 -10.39 17.72 -3.41
C GLU A 329 -9.18 18.64 -3.66
N LYS A 330 -8.03 18.35 -3.02
CA LYS A 330 -6.80 19.12 -3.18
C LYS A 330 -5.90 18.60 -4.29
N ASN A 331 -6.19 17.43 -4.87
CA ASN A 331 -5.30 16.76 -5.82
C ASN A 331 -3.89 16.53 -5.25
N ILE A 332 -3.80 16.13 -3.98
CA ILE A 332 -2.51 15.92 -3.29
C ILE A 332 -2.39 14.45 -2.93
N GLY A 333 -1.27 13.84 -3.28
CA GLY A 333 -0.80 12.55 -2.78
C GLY A 333 0.39 12.75 -1.84
N ILE A 334 0.42 11.96 -0.76
CA ILE A 334 1.52 11.93 0.23
C ILE A 334 1.97 10.49 0.40
N ILE A 335 3.28 10.26 0.38
CA ILE A 335 3.91 8.97 0.66
C ILE A 335 4.99 9.18 1.73
N VAL A 336 5.05 8.28 2.70
CA VAL A 336 6.17 8.17 3.64
C VAL A 336 6.58 6.71 3.79
N LEU A 337 7.87 6.42 3.56
CA LEU A 337 8.48 5.10 3.65
C LEU A 337 9.59 5.12 4.70
N CYS A 338 9.62 4.11 5.56
CA CYS A 338 10.55 4.02 6.68
C CYS A 338 11.13 2.61 6.76
N ASN A 339 12.46 2.49 6.91
CA ASN A 339 13.13 1.19 7.06
C ASN A 339 13.14 0.69 8.50
N SER A 340 12.07 0.98 9.27
CA SER A 340 11.83 0.41 10.59
C SER A 340 10.38 -0.05 10.67
N GLY A 341 10.18 -1.30 11.07
CA GLY A 341 8.86 -1.88 11.33
C GLY A 341 8.32 -1.54 12.72
N SER A 342 9.16 -1.03 13.64
CA SER A 342 8.83 -0.81 15.05
C SER A 342 7.64 0.13 15.28
N VAL A 343 7.16 0.23 16.52
CA VAL A 343 6.11 1.20 16.90
C VAL A 343 6.54 2.62 16.51
N ASP A 344 7.81 2.94 16.71
CA ASP A 344 8.38 4.23 16.32
C ASP A 344 8.52 4.39 14.81
N GLY A 345 8.86 3.32 14.08
CA GLY A 345 8.81 3.27 12.61
C GLY A 345 7.45 3.69 12.06
N ARG A 346 6.39 3.07 12.57
CA ARG A 346 5.00 3.37 12.18
C ARG A 346 4.57 4.77 12.59
N SER A 347 4.97 5.19 13.79
CA SER A 347 4.69 6.53 14.30
C SER A 347 5.40 7.61 13.49
N ALA A 348 6.65 7.37 13.05
CA ALA A 348 7.39 8.29 12.19
C ALA A 348 6.67 8.49 10.86
N ALA A 349 6.29 7.39 10.18
CA ALA A 349 5.62 7.45 8.89
C ALA A 349 4.29 8.21 8.98
N SER A 350 3.43 7.82 9.92
CA SER A 350 2.10 8.42 10.08
C SER A 350 2.13 9.87 10.58
N ASN A 351 3.02 10.23 11.51
CA ASN A 351 3.09 11.60 12.02
C ASN A 351 3.69 12.55 10.98
N LEU A 352 4.71 12.13 10.23
CA LEU A 352 5.24 12.95 9.15
C LEU A 352 4.18 13.19 8.07
N ALA A 353 3.41 12.17 7.69
CA ALA A 353 2.33 12.34 6.73
C ALA A 353 1.29 13.38 7.20
N LYS A 354 0.90 13.35 8.49
CA LYS A 354 0.00 14.36 9.07
C LYS A 354 0.58 15.78 9.02
N LEU A 355 1.89 15.94 9.26
CA LEU A 355 2.58 17.22 9.18
C LEU A 355 2.63 17.73 7.73
N LEU A 356 2.99 16.86 6.78
CA LEU A 356 2.96 17.17 5.35
C LEU A 356 1.56 17.57 4.89
N ARG A 357 0.52 16.83 5.32
CA ARG A 357 -0.88 17.17 5.05
C ARG A 357 -1.23 18.55 5.57
N HIS A 358 -0.88 18.84 6.83
CA HIS A 358 -1.16 20.14 7.41
C HIS A 358 -0.44 21.25 6.65
N HIS A 359 0.81 21.05 6.26
CA HIS A 359 1.58 22.06 5.52
C HIS A 359 1.00 22.31 4.11
N TYR A 360 0.72 21.24 3.35
CA TYR A 360 0.39 21.35 1.92
C TYR A 360 -1.10 21.42 1.59
N ALA A 361 -1.99 20.93 2.45
CA ALA A 361 -3.43 20.89 2.18
C ALA A 361 -4.22 21.98 2.94
N THR A 362 -3.54 22.85 3.68
CA THR A 362 -4.16 24.03 4.33
C THR A 362 -3.86 25.35 3.63
N GLN A 363 -2.81 25.37 2.81
CA GLN A 363 -2.59 26.38 1.78
C GLN A 363 -3.69 26.23 0.71
#